data_AF-A0A961RJX4-F1
#
_entry.id   AF-A0A961RJX4-F1
#
_cell.length_a   1.000
_cell.length_b   1.000
_cell.length_c   1.000
_cell.angle_alpha   90.00
_cell.angle_beta   90.00
_cell.angle_gamma   90.00
#
_symmetry.space_group_name_H-M   'P 1'
#
loop_
_entity.id
_entity.type
_entity.pdbx_description
1 polymer ?
#
loop_
_entity_poly.entity_id
_entity_poly.type
_entity_poly.pdbx_seq_one_letter_code
_entity_poly.pdbx_strand_id
1 'polypeptide(L)'
;MLDLLLARFEQHEARLVQAIDGQDVAAINGIDRQLRLVWQEILAYEPADDTEERRLFIFLLDSILSEIGARDGHLMRVREKVLDLYRKRT
;
A
#
# COMPACT_ATOMS: atom_id res chain seq x y z
N MET A 1 -2.97 15.11 -1.56
CA MET A 1 -3.42 14.37 -2.76
C MET A 1 -3.15 12.87 -2.60
N LEU A 2 -2.07 12.53 -1.90
CA LEU A 2 -1.74 11.17 -1.45
C LEU A 2 -2.91 10.40 -0.82
N ASP A 3 -3.71 11.04 0.06
CA ASP A 3 -4.87 10.39 0.71
C ASP A 3 -5.85 9.77 -0.27
N LEU A 4 -6.12 10.46 -1.39
CA LEU A 4 -7.04 9.97 -2.41
C LEU A 4 -6.45 8.76 -3.14
N LEU A 5 -5.14 8.77 -3.42
CA LEU A 5 -4.46 7.65 -4.06
C LEU A 5 -4.45 6.41 -3.18
N LEU A 6 -4.10 6.57 -1.89
CA LEU A 6 -4.07 5.47 -0.93
C LEU A 6 -5.47 4.90 -0.68
N ALA A 7 -6.49 5.76 -0.50
CA ALA A 7 -7.87 5.31 -0.33
C ALA A 7 -8.39 4.55 -1.57
N ARG A 8 -8.05 5.01 -2.77
CA ARG A 8 -8.43 4.32 -4.03
C ARG A 8 -7.74 2.96 -4.14
N PHE A 9 -6.47 2.87 -3.74
CA PHE A 9 -5.73 1.60 -3.70
C PHE A 9 -6.41 0.59 -2.76
N GLU A 10 -6.64 0.98 -1.51
CA GLU A 10 -7.33 0.14 -0.50
C GLU A 10 -8.72 -0.29 -0.97
N GLN A 11 -9.48 0.61 -1.60
CA GLN A 11 -10.79 0.28 -2.16
C GLN A 11 -10.71 -0.80 -3.23
N HIS A 12 -9.70 -0.73 -4.12
CA HIS A 12 -9.52 -1.74 -5.16
C HIS A 12 -9.07 -3.08 -4.58
N GLU A 13 -8.20 -3.09 -3.57
CA GLU A 13 -7.81 -4.32 -2.87
C GLU A 13 -9.02 -4.99 -2.21
N ALA A 14 -9.85 -4.23 -1.49
CA ALA A 14 -11.07 -4.76 -0.86
C ALA A 14 -12.04 -5.34 -1.90
N ARG A 15 -12.20 -4.66 -3.04
CA ARG A 15 -13.03 -5.17 -4.16
C ARG A 15 -12.44 -6.43 -4.79
N LEU A 16 -11.12 -6.53 -4.88
CA LEU A 16 -10.45 -7.71 -5.41
C LEU A 16 -10.74 -8.93 -4.54
N VAL A 17 -10.65 -8.79 -3.21
CA VAL A 17 -11.00 -9.86 -2.25
C VAL A 17 -12.44 -10.31 -2.45
N GLN A 18 -13.38 -9.37 -2.54
CA GLN A 18 -14.79 -9.69 -2.79
C GLN A 18 -15.01 -10.42 -4.13
N ALA A 19 -14.30 -10.02 -5.18
CA ALA A 19 -14.39 -10.66 -6.49
C ALA A 19 -13.79 -12.08 -6.49
N ILE A 20 -12.72 -12.30 -5.71
CA ILE A 20 -12.13 -13.63 -5.49
C ILE A 20 -13.12 -14.53 -4.73
N ASP A 21 -13.70 -14.04 -3.63
CA ASP A 21 -14.68 -14.79 -2.84
C ASP A 21 -15.92 -15.14 -3.67
N GLY A 22 -16.34 -14.23 -4.56
CA GLY A 22 -17.45 -14.43 -5.50
C GLY A 22 -17.09 -15.19 -6.78
N GLN A 23 -15.83 -15.60 -6.97
CA GLN A 23 -15.31 -16.26 -8.17
C GLN A 23 -15.59 -15.51 -9.49
N ASP A 24 -15.73 -14.18 -9.44
CA ASP A 24 -15.98 -13.35 -10.62
C ASP A 24 -14.67 -13.01 -11.34
N VAL A 25 -14.26 -13.90 -12.24
CA VAL A 25 -13.03 -13.78 -13.03
C VAL A 25 -12.98 -12.49 -13.86
N ALA A 26 -14.12 -12.00 -14.36
CA ALA A 26 -14.16 -10.77 -15.14
C ALA A 26 -13.89 -9.55 -14.25
N ALA A 27 -14.52 -9.50 -13.07
CA ALA A 27 -14.26 -8.45 -12.09
C ALA A 27 -12.81 -8.49 -11.59
N ILE A 28 -12.25 -9.68 -11.29
CA ILE A 28 -10.85 -9.85 -10.87
C ILE A 28 -9.90 -9.19 -11.88
N ASN A 29 -10.01 -9.53 -13.16
CA ASN A 29 -9.16 -8.98 -14.21
C ASN A 29 -9.36 -7.47 -14.43
N GLY A 30 -10.59 -6.98 -14.24
CA GLY A 30 -10.88 -5.55 -14.26
C GLY A 30 -10.20 -4.81 -13.12
N ILE A 31 -10.31 -5.33 -11.90
CA ILE A 31 -9.77 -4.74 -10.68
C ILE A 31 -8.24 -4.81 -10.67
N ASP A 32 -7.63 -5.92 -11.09
CA ASP A 32 -6.18 -6.05 -11.20
C ASP A 32 -5.55 -4.97 -12.11
N ARG A 33 -6.19 -4.68 -13.25
CA ARG A 33 -5.73 -3.58 -14.13
C ARG A 33 -5.84 -2.22 -13.45
N GLN A 34 -6.91 -1.98 -12.68
CA GLN A 34 -7.06 -0.73 -11.93
C GLN A 34 -6.00 -0.62 -10.83
N LEU A 35 -5.75 -1.69 -10.06
CA LEU A 35 -4.69 -1.73 -9.05
C LEU A 35 -3.32 -1.39 -9.65
N ARG A 36 -2.98 -1.94 -10.81
CA ARG A 36 -1.73 -1.60 -11.51
C ARG A 36 -1.62 -0.12 -11.87
N LEU A 37 -2.71 0.51 -12.32
CA LEU A 37 -2.72 1.94 -12.62
C LEU A 37 -2.54 2.79 -11.36
N VAL A 38 -3.28 2.47 -10.29
CA VAL A 38 -3.15 3.19 -9.02
C VAL A 38 -1.73 3.04 -8.45
N TRP A 39 -1.14 1.86 -8.56
CA TRP A 39 0.23 1.61 -8.12
C TRP A 39 1.25 2.46 -8.88
N GLN A 40 1.11 2.58 -10.21
CA GLN A 40 1.94 3.47 -11.02
C GLN A 40 1.79 4.93 -10.59
N GLU A 41 0.56 5.38 -10.30
CA GLU A 41 0.32 6.74 -9.81
C GLU A 41 0.93 6.99 -8.43
N ILE A 42 0.89 6.00 -7.51
CA ILE A 42 1.55 6.09 -6.21
C ILE A 42 3.07 6.19 -6.36
N LEU A 43 3.68 5.38 -7.24
CA LEU A 43 5.12 5.41 -7.48
C LEU A 43 5.59 6.71 -8.16
N ALA A 44 4.72 7.34 -8.95
CA ALA A 44 5.00 8.62 -9.59
C ALA A 44 4.61 9.83 -8.73
N TYR A 45 4.04 9.61 -7.54
CA TYR A 45 3.58 10.69 -6.68
C TYR A 45 4.77 11.44 -6.07
N GLU A 46 4.83 12.75 -6.32
CA GLU A 46 5.76 13.65 -5.66
C GLU A 46 5.09 14.25 -4.41
N PRO A 47 5.58 13.94 -3.19
CA PRO A 47 5.03 14.50 -1.97
C PRO A 47 5.16 16.02 -1.90
N ALA A 48 4.12 16.70 -1.43
CA ALA A 48 4.12 18.15 -1.32
C ALA A 48 4.89 18.68 -0.09
N ASP A 49 5.03 17.84 0.95
CA ASP A 49 5.69 18.18 2.21
C ASP A 49 6.28 16.95 2.90
N ASP A 50 7.08 17.19 3.95
CA ASP A 50 7.68 16.15 4.79
C ASP A 50 6.67 15.17 5.38
N THR A 51 5.42 15.60 5.60
CA THR A 51 4.39 14.75 6.18
C THR A 51 3.90 13.74 5.15
N GLU A 52 3.59 14.19 3.93
CA GLU A 52 3.24 13.30 2.82
C GLU A 52 4.42 12.37 2.46
N GLU A 53 5.66 12.87 2.48
CA GLU A 53 6.86 12.07 2.21
C GLU A 53 7.00 10.91 3.21
N ARG A 54 6.89 11.22 4.51
CA ARG A 54 6.93 10.19 5.57
C ARG A 54 5.82 9.17 5.41
N ARG A 55 4.61 9.61 5.08
CA ARG A 55 3.44 8.72 4.90
C ARG A 55 3.60 7.81 3.69
N LEU A 56 4.06 8.35 2.56
CA LEU A 56 4.36 7.55 1.37
C LEU A 56 5.47 6.53 1.65
N PHE A 57 6.55 6.94 2.33
CA PHE A 57 7.63 6.05 2.71
C PHE A 57 7.14 4.88 3.58
N ILE A 58 6.32 5.16 4.60
CA ILE A 58 5.74 4.14 5.46
C ILE A 58 4.86 3.18 4.65
N PHE A 59 4.00 3.70 3.78
CA PHE A 59 3.14 2.89 2.93
C PHE A 59 3.96 1.93 2.04
N LEU A 60 4.96 2.45 1.32
CA LEU A 60 5.81 1.63 0.44
C LEU A 60 6.60 0.58 1.21
N LEU A 61 7.12 0.94 2.40
CA LEU A 61 7.80 0.01 3.28
C LEU A 61 6.85 -1.12 3.74
N ASP A 62 5.64 -0.77 4.13
CA ASP A 62 4.61 -1.74 4.54
C ASP A 62 4.26 -2.70 3.40
N SER A 63 4.11 -2.20 2.17
CA SER A 63 3.86 -3.04 0.99
C SER A 63 4.99 -4.04 0.73
N ILE A 64 6.25 -3.58 0.74
CA ILE A 64 7.43 -4.45 0.56
C ILE A 64 7.49 -5.52 1.67
N LEU A 65 7.24 -5.12 2.91
CA LEU A 65 7.31 -6.04 4.05
C LEU A 65 6.13 -7.01 4.07
N SER A 66 4.97 -6.66 3.51
CA SER A 66 3.86 -7.60 3.31
C SER A 66 4.23 -8.67 2.26
N GLU A 67 4.83 -8.26 1.14
CA GLU A 67 5.25 -9.18 0.08
C GLU A 67 6.37 -10.13 0.52
N ILE A 68 7.37 -9.62 1.25
CA ILE A 68 8.49 -10.44 1.76
C ILE A 68 8.09 -11.21 3.04
N GLY A 69 7.29 -10.57 3.89
CA GLY A 69 6.97 -10.98 5.26
C GLY A 69 5.78 -11.92 5.40
N ALA A 70 5.13 -12.34 4.30
CA ALA A 70 4.27 -13.53 4.32
C ALA A 70 5.00 -14.80 4.84
N ARG A 71 6.32 -14.75 5.07
CA ARG A 71 7.12 -15.84 5.64
C ARG A 71 8.00 -15.55 6.87
N ASP A 72 8.30 -14.31 7.28
CA ASP A 72 9.32 -14.06 8.32
C ASP A 72 9.02 -12.93 9.33
N GLY A 73 8.88 -13.28 10.62
CA GLY A 73 8.55 -12.36 11.72
C GLY A 73 9.65 -11.36 12.11
N HIS A 74 10.87 -11.50 11.59
CA HIS A 74 11.96 -10.54 11.82
C HIS A 74 11.70 -9.20 11.10
N LEU A 75 11.13 -9.25 9.90
CA LEU A 75 10.85 -8.09 9.07
C LEU A 75 9.73 -7.20 9.65
N MET A 76 8.75 -7.82 10.31
CA MET A 76 7.71 -7.07 11.05
C MET A 76 8.30 -6.27 12.22
N ARG A 77 9.32 -6.78 12.92
CA ARG A 77 9.99 -6.01 13.99
C ARG A 77 10.82 -4.85 13.44
N VAL A 78 11.44 -5.03 12.27
CA VAL A 78 12.13 -3.94 11.56
C VAL A 78 11.13 -2.86 11.16
N ARG A 79 9.95 -3.24 10.64
CA ARG A 79 8.83 -2.32 10.36
C ARG A 79 8.47 -1.46 11.56
N GLU A 80 8.13 -2.11 12.68
CA GLU A 80 7.70 -1.43 13.91
C GLU A 80 8.79 -0.48 14.41
N LYS A 81 10.06 -0.91 14.36
CA LYS A 81 11.19 -0.07 14.74
C LYS A 81 11.31 1.17 13.85
N VAL A 82 11.16 1.02 12.53
CA VAL A 82 11.20 2.15 11.59
C VAL A 82 10.04 3.10 11.88
N LEU A 83 8.81 2.59 12.00
CA LEU A 83 7.63 3.39 12.37
C LEU A 83 7.84 4.18 13.67
N ASP A 84 8.39 3.55 14.71
CA ASP A 84 8.67 4.19 16.00
C ASP A 84 9.72 5.28 15.91
N LEU A 85 10.77 5.09 15.09
CA LEU A 85 11.79 6.10 14.85
C LEU A 85 11.21 7.31 14.10
N TYR A 86 10.31 7.08 13.16
CA TYR A 86 9.62 8.16 12.43
C TYR A 86 8.63 8.92 13.30
N ARG A 87 7.86 8.24 14.15
CA ARG A 87 6.92 8.88 15.09
C ARG A 87 7.64 9.80 16.08
N LYS A 88 8.81 9.43 16.57
CA LYS A 88 9.62 10.22 17.55
C LYS A 88 10.32 11.45 16.97
N ARG A 89 10.35 11.61 15.63
CA ARG A 89 10.91 12.77 14.92
C ARG A 89 9.86 13.84 14.61
N THR A 90 8.70 13.76 15.25
CA THR A 90 7.57 14.69 15.17
C THR A 90 7.26 15.16 16.58
#